data_AF-A0A6G2V1X2-F1
#
_entry.id   AF-A0A6G2V1X2-F1
#
_cell.length_a   1.000
_cell.length_b   1.000
_cell.length_c   1.000
_cell.angle_alpha   90.00
_cell.angle_beta   90.00
_cell.angle_gamma   90.00
#
_symmetry.space_group_name_H-M   'P 1'
#
loop_
_entity.id
_entity.type
_entity.pdbx_description
1 polymer ?
#
loop_
_entity_poly.entity_id
_entity_poly.type
_entity_poly.pdbx_seq_one_letter_code
_entity_poly.pdbx_strand_id
1 'polypeptide(L)' 'MAHVFPEGLLQAQIDWYATYGRMAEAPAEQTAPLRRRLLRLSTRITRDPYWTQVTDGPVARMELKERAWGAADTHRRAS' A
#
# COMPACT_ATOMS: atom_id res chain seq x y z
N MET A 1 -11.92 -14.91 9.30
CA MET A 1 -11.28 -15.64 8.18
C MET A 1 -10.25 -14.69 7.61
N ALA A 2 -8.95 -15.00 7.69
CA ALA A 2 -7.92 -14.10 7.18
C ALA A 2 -8.01 -14.08 5.64
N HIS A 3 -8.19 -12.90 5.05
CA HIS A 3 -8.28 -12.76 3.61
C HIS A 3 -6.96 -13.16 2.93
N VAL A 4 -7.01 -13.90 1.82
CA VAL A 4 -5.82 -14.16 0.99
C VAL A 4 -5.77 -13.08 -0.08
N PHE A 5 -4.78 -12.20 0.00
CA PHE A 5 -4.59 -11.13 -0.97
C PHE A 5 -3.68 -11.61 -2.11
N PRO A 6 -3.95 -11.19 -3.36
CA PRO A 6 -2.96 -11.33 -4.42
C PRO A 6 -1.66 -10.64 -4.03
N GLU A 7 -0.52 -11.28 -4.33
CA GLU A 7 0.81 -10.75 -4.02
C GLU A 7 0.99 -9.33 -4.58
N GLY A 8 0.50 -9.09 -5.79
CA GLY A 8 0.56 -7.77 -6.43
C GLY A 8 -0.23 -6.67 -5.70
N LEU A 9 -1.31 -7.02 -5.00
CA LEU A 9 -2.12 -6.08 -4.22
C LEU A 9 -1.45 -5.78 -2.88
N LEU A 10 -0.94 -6.81 -2.19
CA LEU A 10 -0.17 -6.65 -0.96
C LEU A 10 1.10 -5.82 -1.20
N GLN A 11 1.87 -6.15 -2.24
CA GLN A 11 3.07 -5.41 -2.61
C GLN A 11 2.76 -3.95 -2.98
N ALA A 12 1.65 -3.69 -3.68
CA ALA A 12 1.24 -2.33 -3.99
C ALA A 12 0.92 -1.50 -2.73
N GLN A 13 0.31 -2.10 -1.71
CA GLN A 13 0.04 -1.45 -0.43
C GLN A 13 1.34 -1.21 0.37
N ILE A 14 2.28 -2.17 0.37
CA ILE A 14 3.61 -2.01 1.01
C ILE A 14 4.37 -0.85 0.35
N ASP A 15 4.43 -0.84 -0.98
CA ASP A 15 5.05 0.23 -1.77
C ASP A 15 4.40 1.59 -1.48
N TRP A 16 3.09 1.61 -1.25
CA TRP A 16 2.36 2.83 -0.92
C TRP A 16 2.82 3.39 0.43
N TYR A 17 2.93 2.55 1.47
CA TYR A 17 3.45 2.97 2.77
C TYR A 17 4.92 3.39 2.73
N ALA A 18 5.77 2.66 2.00
CA ALA A 18 7.17 3.03 1.83
C ALA A 18 7.32 4.37 1.10
N THR A 19 6.53 4.60 0.04
CA THR A 19 6.53 5.87 -0.70
C THR A 19 6.01 7.01 0.15
N TYR A 20 4.96 6.77 0.96
CA TYR A 20 4.42 7.77 1.89
C TYR A 20 5.45 8.15 2.97
N GLY A 21 6.15 7.18 3.56
CA GLY A 21 7.22 7.43 4.53
C GLY A 21 8.33 8.29 3.94
N ARG A 22 8.85 7.93 2.75
CA ARG A 22 9.84 8.75 2.03
C ARG A 22 9.32 10.17 1.72
N MET A 23 8.03 10.31 1.42
CA MET A 23 7.44 11.62 1.15
C MET A 23 7.30 12.48 2.42
N ALA A 24 7.04 11.86 3.58
CA ALA A 24 6.97 12.55 4.86
C ALA A 24 8.34 13.10 5.31
N GLU A 25 9.43 12.46 4.89
CA GLU A 25 10.81 12.84 5.22
C GLU A 25 11.47 13.72 4.13
N ALA A 26 10.90 13.79 2.93
CA ALA A 26 11.49 14.51 1.80
C ALA A 26 11.20 16.03 1.82
N PRO A 27 12.18 16.87 1.43
CA PRO A 27 11.94 18.29 1.16
C PRO A 27 10.88 18.47 0.06
N ALA A 28 10.04 19.51 0.19
CA ALA A 28 8.88 19.75 -0.68
C ALA A 28 9.19 19.70 -2.19
N GLU A 29 10.36 20.19 -2.58
CA GLU A 29 10.87 20.25 -3.97
C GLU A 29 11.12 18.87 -4.60
N GLN A 30 11.33 17.83 -3.77
CA GLN A 30 11.63 16.47 -4.21
C GLN A 30 10.39 15.55 -4.15
N THR A 31 9.22 16.08 -3.78
CA THR A 31 7.99 15.29 -3.58
C THR A 31 7.21 15.00 -4.87
N ALA A 32 7.42 15.74 -5.95
CA ALA A 32 6.71 15.55 -7.21
C ALA A 32 6.74 14.10 -7.77
N PRO A 33 7.89 13.42 -7.86
CA PRO A 33 7.93 12.02 -8.28
C PRO A 33 7.25 11.08 -7.27
N LEU A 34 7.34 11.36 -5.96
CA LEU A 34 6.71 10.56 -4.90
C LEU A 34 5.18 10.67 -4.96
N ARG A 35 4.65 11.87 -5.16
CA ARG A 35 3.21 12.11 -5.35
C ARG A 35 2.68 11.38 -6.58
N ARG A 36 3.39 11.43 -7.72
CA ARG A 36 3.02 10.67 -8.92
C ARG A 36 3.03 9.16 -8.65
N ARG A 37 4.01 8.66 -7.90
CA ARG A 37 4.06 7.24 -7.51
C ARG A 37 2.89 6.86 -6.61
N LEU A 38 2.54 7.67 -5.60
CA LEU A 38 1.39 7.44 -4.73
C LEU A 38 0.07 7.37 -5.50
N LEU A 39 -0.15 8.27 -6.47
CA LEU A 39 -1.37 8.25 -7.29
C LEU A 39 -1.48 6.96 -8.12
N ARG A 40 -0.38 6.50 -8.73
CA ARG A 40 -0.36 5.23 -9.47
C ARG A 40 -0.63 4.03 -8.56
N LEU A 41 0.00 3.99 -7.38
CA LEU A 41 -0.21 2.92 -6.41
C LEU A 41 -1.65 2.91 -5.88
N SER A 42 -2.19 4.08 -5.53
CA SER A 42 -3.59 4.23 -5.11
C SER A 42 -4.56 3.74 -6.20
N THR A 43 -4.29 4.07 -7.46
CA THR A 43 -5.09 3.59 -8.60
C THR A 43 -5.02 2.07 -8.74
N ARG A 44 -3.81 1.49 -8.62
CA ARG A 44 -3.61 0.04 -8.70
C ARG A 44 -4.35 -0.69 -7.57
N ILE A 45 -4.25 -0.19 -6.34
CA ILE A 45 -4.94 -0.77 -5.19
C ILE A 45 -6.45 -0.66 -5.39
N THR A 46 -6.98 0.51 -5.70
CA THR A 46 -8.45 0.72 -5.76
C THR A 46 -9.13 0.01 -6.93
N ARG A 47 -8.42 -0.23 -8.04
CA ARG A 47 -8.93 -0.91 -9.24
C ARG A 47 -8.61 -2.40 -9.28
N ASP A 48 -8.03 -2.97 -8.23
CA ASP A 48 -7.68 -4.39 -8.23
C ASP A 48 -8.94 -5.27 -8.37
N PRO A 49 -8.95 -6.27 -9.28
CA PRO A 49 -10.08 -7.19 -9.45
C PRO A 49 -10.45 -7.94 -8.17
N TYR A 50 -9.53 -8.09 -7.22
CA TYR A 50 -9.81 -8.69 -5.92
C TYR A 50 -11.03 -8.07 -5.22
N TRP A 51 -11.24 -6.76 -5.35
CA TRP A 51 -12.32 -6.07 -4.65
C TRP A 51 -13.71 -6.42 -5.16
N THR A 52 -13.84 -6.94 -6.38
CA THR A 52 -15.13 -7.41 -6.90
C THR A 52 -15.43 -8.85 -6.47
N GLN A 53 -14.41 -9.59 -6.01
CA GLN A 53 -14.51 -10.99 -5.61
C GLN A 53 -14.76 -11.17 -4.11
N VAL A 54 -14.47 -10.16 -3.30
CA VAL A 54 -14.63 -10.22 -1.84
C VAL A 54 -15.96 -9.64 -1.39
N THR A 55 -16.66 -10.37 -0.52
CA THR A 55 -17.97 -9.96 0.04
C THR A 55 -17.81 -8.87 1.11
N ASP A 56 -16.73 -8.95 1.91
CA ASP A 56 -16.46 -8.03 3.03
C ASP A 56 -15.36 -7.02 2.69
N GLY A 57 -15.59 -6.21 1.66
CA GLY A 57 -14.62 -5.23 1.15
C GLY A 57 -14.02 -4.28 2.20
N PRO A 58 -14.78 -3.73 3.17
CA PRO A 58 -14.21 -2.89 4.23
C PRO A 58 -13.25 -3.63 5.16
N VAL A 59 -13.62 -4.84 5.61
CA VAL A 59 -12.78 -5.68 6.48
C VAL A 59 -11.51 -6.10 5.75
N ALA A 60 -11.64 -6.56 4.50
CA ALA A 60 -10.49 -6.91 3.66
C ALA A 60 -9.53 -5.73 3.44
N ARG A 61 -10.04 -4.50 3.31
CA ARG A 61 -9.19 -3.30 3.22
C ARG A 61 -8.44 -3.01 4.51
N MET A 62 -9.06 -3.23 5.68
CA MET A 62 -8.38 -3.07 6.97
C MET A 62 -7.26 -4.10 7.13
N GLU A 63 -7.56 -5.38 6.88
CA GLU A 63 -6.57 -6.45 6.95
C GLU A 63 -5.39 -6.23 5.98
N LEU A 64 -5.66 -5.75 4.76
CA LEU A 64 -4.62 -5.42 3.78
C LEU A 64 -3.67 -4.33 4.32
N LYS A 65 -4.23 -3.28 4.94
CA LYS A 65 -3.46 -2.18 5.52
C LYS A 65 -2.61 -2.67 6.69
N GLU A 66 -3.16 -3.47 7.59
CA GLU A 66 -2.45 -4.02 8.74
C GLU A 66 -1.25 -4.88 8.33
N ARG A 67 -1.45 -5.81 7.39
CA ARG A 67 -0.38 -6.67 6.88
C ARG A 67 0.71 -5.87 6.16
N ALA A 68 0.30 -4.94 5.30
CA ALA A 68 1.25 -4.11 4.57
C ALA A 68 2.02 -3.16 5.50
N TRP A 69 1.39 -2.65 6.56
CA TRP A 69 2.06 -1.82 7.57
C TRP A 69 3.13 -2.62 8.31
N GLY A 70 2.83 -3.84 8.78
CA GLY A 70 3.81 -4.69 9.45
C GLY A 70 5.00 -5.05 8.55
N ALA A 71 4.73 -5.34 7.27
CA ALA A 71 5.79 -5.60 6.29
C ALA A 71 6.64 -4.36 5.98
N ALA A 72 6.02 -3.18 5.84
CA ALA A 72 6.72 -1.92 5.62
C ALA A 72 7.56 -1.49 6.84
N ASP A 73 7.07 -1.71 8.06
CA ASP A 73 7.84 -1.44 9.29
C ASP A 73 9.07 -2.34 9.39
N THR A 74 8.91 -3.62 9.05
CA THR A 74 10.02 -4.58 8.98
C THR A 74 11.08 -4.12 7.97
N HIS A 75 10.66 -3.67 6.78
CA HIS A 75 11.57 -3.13 5.76
C HIS A 75 12.30 -1.87 6.23
N ARG A 76 11.62 -1.00 6.99
CA ARG A 76 12.24 0.21 7.58
C ARG A 76 13.29 -0.15 8.64
N ARG A 77 13.03 -1.13 9.50
CA ARG A 77 13.98 -1.55 10.57
C ARG A 77 15.20 -2.30 10.04
N ALA A 78 15.06 -2.95 8.89
CA ALA A 78 16.13 -3.72 8.26
C ALA A 78 17.05 -2.88 7.35
N SER A 79 16.76 -1.59 7.16
CA SER A 79 17.55 -0.63 6.37
C SER A 79 18.32 0.32 7.28
#